data_AF-A0A1H4FY34-F1
#
_entry.id   AF-A0A1H4FY34-F1
#
_cell.length_a   1.000
_cell.length_b   1.000
_cell.length_c   1.000
_cell.angle_alpha   90.00
_cell.angle_beta   90.00
_cell.angle_gamma   90.00
#
_symmetry.space_group_name_H-M   'P 1'
#
loop_
_entity.id
_entity.type
_entity.pdbx_description
1 polymer ?
#
loop_
_entity_poly.entity_id
_entity_poly.type
_entity_poly.pdbx_seq_one_letter_code
_entity_poly.pdbx_strand_id
1 'polypeptide(L)'
;MGDPDRPRGALTYAFDKRLAPLLRESTVFGKLELEVMRAFSTKYALALYEAVARRVRLSQVFSEDFSLEAFRDLLGVADGRLATYSNLKLKAITPAVLEVNALASFGCKVEPRKTGRMVTGVRLSWWRKSVGEMKEAYAEIRRPRVGRKARVRKSVETVTIPHPLLPL
;
A
#
# COMPACT_ATOMS: atom_id res chain seq x y z
N MET A 1 -24.64 21.40 23.15
CA MET A 1 -24.71 22.66 22.38
C MET A 1 -23.36 22.84 21.70
N GLY A 2 -23.31 22.97 20.37
CA GLY A 2 -22.04 23.05 19.63
C GLY A 2 -21.39 24.44 19.76
N ASP A 3 -20.06 24.49 19.64
CA ASP A 3 -19.26 25.72 19.62
C ASP A 3 -19.80 26.71 18.56
N PRO A 4 -20.23 27.93 18.95
CA PRO A 4 -20.83 28.90 18.03
C PRO A 4 -19.89 29.39 16.93
N ASP A 5 -18.56 29.29 17.11
CA ASP A 5 -17.55 29.64 16.10
C ASP A 5 -17.27 28.50 15.10
N ARG A 6 -17.91 27.34 15.28
CA ARG A 6 -17.76 26.18 14.39
C ARG A 6 -19.09 25.85 13.73
N PRO A 7 -19.41 26.45 12.56
CA PRO A 7 -20.53 25.98 11.76
C PRO A 7 -20.35 24.48 11.49
N ARG A 8 -21.43 23.70 11.70
CA ARG A 8 -21.41 22.23 11.69
C ARG A 8 -20.65 21.69 10.47
N GLY A 9 -19.56 20.96 10.70
CA GLY A 9 -18.81 20.25 9.64
C GLY A 9 -17.48 20.88 9.24
N ALA A 10 -17.08 22.03 9.78
CA ALA A 10 -15.75 22.60 9.57
C ALA A 10 -14.77 22.23 10.70
N LEU A 11 -13.55 21.83 10.33
CA LEU A 11 -12.43 21.60 11.26
C LEU A 11 -11.30 22.57 10.93
N THR A 12 -11.03 23.49 11.84
CA THR A 12 -9.85 24.36 11.79
C THR A 12 -8.72 23.73 12.60
N TYR A 13 -7.56 23.54 11.99
CA TYR A 13 -6.36 23.04 12.65
C TYR A 13 -5.13 23.81 12.12
N ALA A 14 -4.07 23.85 12.92
CA ALA A 14 -2.79 24.42 12.53
C ALA A 14 -1.67 23.42 12.83
N PHE A 15 -0.73 23.29 11.91
CA PHE A 15 0.53 22.59 12.18
C PHE A 15 1.45 23.49 13.01
N ASP A 16 2.37 22.89 13.76
CA ASP A 16 3.40 23.64 14.48
C ASP A 16 4.19 24.52 13.50
N LYS A 17 4.47 25.77 13.88
CA LYS A 17 5.18 26.74 13.04
C LYS A 17 6.57 26.25 12.61
N ARG A 18 7.19 25.37 13.39
CA ARG A 18 8.49 24.73 13.10
C ARG A 18 8.38 23.66 12.01
N LEU A 19 7.20 23.07 11.81
CA LEU A 19 6.98 22.03 10.80
C LEU A 19 6.81 22.60 9.39
N ALA A 20 6.25 23.81 9.26
CA ALA A 20 6.03 24.47 7.97
C ALA A 20 7.30 24.59 7.09
N PRO A 21 8.47 25.03 7.59
CA PRO A 21 9.70 25.06 6.78
C PRO A 21 10.21 23.65 6.43
N LEU A 22 10.12 22.68 7.36
CA LEU A 22 10.55 21.30 7.12
C LEU A 22 9.74 20.62 6.00
N LEU A 23 8.43 20.87 5.95
CA LEU A 23 7.56 20.36 4.88
C LEU A 23 7.87 21.03 3.53
N ARG A 24 8.31 22.29 3.53
CA ARG A 24 8.66 23.01 2.30
C ARG A 24 9.97 22.51 1.69
N GLU A 25 10.93 22.10 2.52
CA GLU A 25 12.29 21.72 2.09
C GLU A 25 12.47 20.21 1.85
N SER A 26 11.52 19.38 2.28
CA SER A 26 11.66 17.93 2.15
C SER A 26 11.58 17.47 0.69
N THR A 27 12.67 16.90 0.20
CA THR A 27 12.81 16.29 -1.14
C THR A 27 12.38 14.82 -1.18
N VAL A 28 12.02 14.24 -0.02
CA VAL A 28 11.78 12.80 0.19
C VAL A 28 10.28 12.43 0.07
N PHE A 29 9.48 13.23 -0.64
CA PHE A 29 8.08 12.89 -0.84
C PHE A 29 7.91 11.91 -2.01
N GLY A 30 7.56 10.67 -1.68
CA GLY A 30 6.80 9.84 -2.59
C GLY A 30 5.53 10.61 -2.96
N LYS A 31 5.25 10.78 -4.25
CA LYS A 31 4.01 11.41 -4.70
C LYS A 31 2.86 10.49 -4.28
N LEU A 32 2.29 10.75 -3.11
CA LEU A 32 1.08 10.09 -2.65
C LEU A 32 -0.08 10.77 -3.35
N GLU A 33 -0.83 10.00 -4.13
CA GLU A 33 -1.98 10.52 -4.87
C GLU A 33 -3.20 10.44 -3.96
N LEU A 34 -3.74 11.60 -3.58
CA LEU A 34 -4.86 11.70 -2.63
C LEU A 34 -6.09 10.89 -3.09
N GLU A 35 -6.34 10.84 -4.41
CA GLU A 35 -7.42 10.03 -4.98
C GLU A 35 -7.21 8.53 -4.72
N VAL A 36 -5.98 8.04 -4.84
CA VAL A 36 -5.61 6.64 -4.56
C VAL A 36 -5.79 6.35 -3.07
N MET A 37 -5.29 7.23 -2.21
CA MET A 37 -5.41 7.08 -0.75
C MET A 37 -6.88 7.01 -0.30
N ARG A 38 -7.73 7.89 -0.85
CA ARG A 38 -9.18 7.91 -0.57
C ARG A 38 -9.90 6.67 -1.12
N ALA A 39 -9.38 6.05 -2.16
CA ALA A 39 -9.99 4.88 -2.78
C ALA A 39 -9.78 3.59 -1.97
N PHE A 40 -8.73 3.51 -1.13
CA PHE A 40 -8.49 2.33 -0.29
C PHE A 40 -9.64 2.11 0.71
N SER A 41 -9.94 0.83 0.97
CA SER A 41 -10.94 0.39 1.95
C SER A 41 -10.32 -0.21 3.21
N THR A 42 -9.03 -0.56 3.19
CA THR A 42 -8.35 -1.12 4.35
C THR A 42 -7.15 -0.28 4.77
N LYS A 43 -6.95 -0.15 6.10
CA LYS A 43 -5.76 0.52 6.64
C LYS A 43 -4.45 -0.16 6.19
N TYR A 44 -4.50 -1.47 5.97
CA TYR A 44 -3.36 -2.26 5.52
C TYR A 44 -2.97 -1.94 4.08
N ALA A 45 -3.96 -1.69 3.19
CA ALA A 45 -3.68 -1.26 1.82
C ALA A 45 -3.01 0.12 1.81
N LEU A 46 -3.47 1.06 2.65
CA LEU A 46 -2.86 2.37 2.79
C LEU A 46 -1.41 2.27 3.27
N ALA A 47 -1.16 1.52 4.34
CA ALA A 47 0.18 1.33 4.90
C ALA A 47 1.14 0.66 3.88
N LEU A 48 0.66 -0.37 3.17
CA LEU A 48 1.43 -1.04 2.13
C LEU A 48 1.71 -0.11 0.93
N TYR A 49 0.72 0.67 0.50
CA TYR A 49 0.88 1.67 -0.55
C TYR A 49 1.96 2.68 -0.18
N GLU A 50 1.93 3.23 1.04
CA GLU A 50 2.93 4.18 1.51
C GLU A 50 4.34 3.55 1.55
N ALA A 51 4.45 2.32 2.05
CA ALA A 51 5.72 1.60 2.11
C ALA A 51 6.33 1.38 0.72
N VAL A 52 5.52 1.01 -0.27
CA VAL A 52 5.96 0.78 -1.65
C VAL A 52 6.17 2.09 -2.40
N ALA A 53 5.32 3.10 -2.22
CA ALA A 53 5.44 4.41 -2.89
C ALA A 53 6.77 5.11 -2.56
N ARG A 54 7.30 4.89 -1.35
CA ARG A 54 8.64 5.35 -0.96
C ARG A 54 9.78 4.64 -1.69
N ARG A 55 9.56 3.42 -2.17
CA ARG A 55 10.59 2.53 -2.75
C ARG A 55 10.51 2.39 -4.27
N VAL A 56 9.33 2.56 -4.86
CA VAL A 56 9.07 2.26 -6.28
C VAL A 56 9.87 3.12 -7.27
N ARG A 57 10.41 4.25 -6.80
CA ARG A 57 11.27 5.13 -7.59
C ARG A 57 12.75 4.73 -7.56
N LEU A 58 13.13 3.78 -6.71
CA LEU A 58 14.48 3.23 -6.69
C LEU A 58 14.69 2.40 -7.96
N SER A 59 15.77 2.67 -8.69
CA SER A 59 16.07 2.03 -9.98
C SER A 59 16.82 0.71 -9.86
N GLN A 60 17.40 0.40 -8.70
CA GLN A 60 18.26 -0.76 -8.48
C GLN A 60 17.68 -1.76 -7.46
N VAL A 61 16.60 -1.39 -6.76
CA VAL A 61 15.99 -2.23 -5.71
C VAL A 61 14.51 -2.41 -6.01
N PHE A 62 14.12 -3.67 -6.19
CA PHE A 62 12.75 -4.07 -6.54
C PHE A 62 12.12 -5.00 -5.51
N SER A 63 12.85 -5.32 -4.44
CA SER A 63 12.37 -6.16 -3.35
C SER A 63 13.12 -5.94 -2.05
N GLU A 64 12.46 -6.19 -0.92
CA GLU A 64 13.04 -6.13 0.43
C GLU A 64 12.48 -7.27 1.27
N ASP A 65 13.35 -7.90 2.07
CA ASP A 65 12.98 -8.97 3.00
C ASP A 65 12.72 -8.38 4.40
N PHE A 66 11.60 -8.75 4.99
CA PHE A 66 11.19 -8.33 6.33
C PHE A 66 11.02 -9.54 7.24
N SER A 67 11.37 -9.39 8.52
CA SER A 67 10.86 -10.29 9.55
C SER A 67 9.33 -10.15 9.67
N LEU A 68 8.64 -11.17 10.20
CA LEU A 68 7.19 -11.06 10.40
C LEU A 68 6.81 -9.92 11.35
N GLU A 69 7.64 -9.63 12.34
CA GLU A 69 7.45 -8.51 13.27
C GLU A 69 7.55 -7.17 12.54
N ALA A 70 8.66 -6.91 11.86
CA ALA A 70 8.85 -5.68 11.09
C ALA A 70 7.75 -5.47 10.04
N PHE A 71 7.26 -6.55 9.43
CA PHE A 71 6.17 -6.44 8.46
C PHE A 71 4.81 -6.16 9.10
N ARG A 72 4.55 -6.61 10.34
CA ARG A 72 3.34 -6.23 11.09
C ARG A 72 3.37 -4.75 11.45
N ASP A 73 4.52 -4.25 11.88
CA ASP A 73 4.73 -2.84 12.20
C ASP A 73 4.54 -1.97 10.96
N LEU A 74 5.14 -2.38 9.84
CA LEU A 74 4.97 -1.71 8.54
C LEU A 74 3.50 -1.61 8.14
N LEU A 75 2.69 -2.63 8.42
CA LEU A 75 1.25 -2.64 8.15
C LEU A 75 0.41 -1.94 9.23
N GLY A 76 0.99 -1.48 10.34
CA GLY A 76 0.25 -0.90 11.46
C GLY A 76 -0.68 -1.90 12.15
N VAL A 77 -0.24 -3.16 12.26
CA VAL A 77 -0.91 -4.19 13.06
C VAL A 77 -0.59 -3.93 14.53
N ALA A 78 -1.62 -3.81 15.37
CA ALA A 78 -1.42 -3.60 16.80
C ALA A 78 -0.82 -4.85 17.48
N ASP A 79 -0.09 -4.64 18.57
CA ASP A 79 0.56 -5.70 19.34
C ASP A 79 -0.41 -6.83 19.70
N GLY A 80 0.07 -8.07 19.59
CA GLY A 80 -0.72 -9.27 19.84
C GLY A 80 -1.81 -9.59 18.80
N ARG A 81 -2.03 -8.74 17.78
CA ARG A 81 -2.97 -9.03 16.68
C ARG A 81 -2.29 -9.71 15.52
N LEU A 82 -3.03 -10.56 14.81
CA LEU A 82 -2.56 -11.30 13.63
C LEU A 82 -1.22 -12.04 13.90
N ALA A 83 -1.12 -12.67 15.07
CA ALA A 83 0.10 -13.33 15.53
C ALA A 83 0.57 -14.44 14.57
N THR A 84 -0.35 -15.24 14.02
CA THR A 84 0.00 -16.28 13.05
C THR A 84 0.16 -15.70 11.64
N TYR A 85 1.11 -16.22 10.87
CA TYR A 85 1.27 -15.83 9.46
C TYR A 85 -0.01 -16.07 8.64
N SER A 86 -0.75 -17.14 8.93
CA SER A 86 -2.03 -17.43 8.24
C SER A 86 -3.05 -16.31 8.44
N ASN A 87 -3.21 -15.84 9.69
CA ASN A 87 -4.11 -14.72 9.99
C ASN A 87 -3.62 -13.41 9.37
N LEU A 88 -2.32 -13.13 9.47
CA LEU A 88 -1.71 -11.96 8.84
C LEU A 88 -1.95 -11.95 7.33
N LYS A 89 -1.69 -13.08 6.67
CA LYS A 89 -1.89 -13.25 5.23
C LYS A 89 -3.35 -13.01 4.84
N LEU A 90 -4.28 -13.70 5.49
CA LEU A 90 -5.70 -13.66 5.15
C LEU A 90 -6.33 -12.28 5.41
N LYS A 91 -6.00 -11.63 6.53
CA LYS A 91 -6.70 -10.43 7.00
C LYS A 91 -6.01 -9.12 6.60
N ALA A 92 -4.70 -9.14 6.36
CA ALA A 92 -3.93 -7.94 6.06
C ALA A 92 -3.23 -8.02 4.69
N ILE A 93 -2.35 -9.01 4.49
CA ILE A 93 -1.49 -9.05 3.30
C ILE A 93 -2.30 -9.20 2.01
N THR A 94 -3.12 -10.25 1.90
CA THR A 94 -3.91 -10.52 0.70
C THR A 94 -4.83 -9.34 0.34
N PRO A 95 -5.67 -8.80 1.25
CA PRO A 95 -6.52 -7.66 0.90
C PRO A 95 -5.72 -6.40 0.56
N ALA A 96 -4.59 -6.14 1.25
CA ALA A 96 -3.74 -4.99 0.95
C ALA A 96 -3.11 -5.08 -0.45
N VAL A 97 -2.50 -6.22 -0.79
CA VAL A 97 -1.89 -6.45 -2.10
C VAL A 97 -2.92 -6.33 -3.22
N LEU A 98 -4.13 -6.91 -3.02
CA LEU A 98 -5.22 -6.81 -3.99
C LEU A 98 -5.61 -5.35 -4.27
N GLU A 99 -5.81 -4.55 -3.22
CA GLU A 99 -6.20 -3.14 -3.38
C GLU A 99 -5.08 -2.30 -3.99
N VAL A 100 -3.83 -2.46 -3.53
CA VAL A 100 -2.68 -1.72 -4.09
C VAL A 100 -2.52 -2.03 -5.56
N ASN A 101 -2.57 -3.31 -5.95
CA ASN A 101 -2.45 -3.71 -7.35
C ASN A 101 -3.63 -3.26 -8.20
N ALA A 102 -4.80 -3.00 -7.62
CA ALA A 102 -5.94 -2.47 -8.37
C ALA A 102 -5.89 -0.95 -8.55
N LEU A 103 -5.40 -0.21 -7.54
CA LEU A 103 -5.63 1.23 -7.45
C LEU A 103 -4.36 2.06 -7.64
N ALA A 104 -3.17 1.53 -7.33
CA ALA A 104 -1.93 2.27 -7.46
C ALA A 104 -1.40 2.25 -8.90
N SER A 105 -0.56 3.24 -9.23
CA SER A 105 0.21 3.32 -10.49
C SER A 105 1.39 2.34 -10.55
N PHE A 106 1.54 1.48 -9.55
CA PHE A 106 2.55 0.44 -9.44
C PHE A 106 1.93 -0.86 -8.92
N GLY A 107 2.69 -1.94 -9.04
CA GLY A 107 2.31 -3.25 -8.49
C GLY A 107 3.23 -3.68 -7.35
N CYS A 108 2.74 -4.57 -6.52
CA CYS A 108 3.49 -5.23 -5.46
C CYS A 108 3.07 -6.69 -5.27
N LYS A 109 3.97 -7.47 -4.67
CA LYS A 109 3.73 -8.87 -4.31
C LYS A 109 4.39 -9.14 -2.97
N VAL A 110 3.74 -9.96 -2.14
CA VAL A 110 4.27 -10.39 -0.84
C VAL A 110 4.35 -11.91 -0.81
N GLU A 111 5.55 -12.43 -0.58
CA GLU A 111 5.84 -13.86 -0.59
C GLU A 111 6.39 -14.32 0.76
N PRO A 112 5.96 -15.48 1.31
CA PRO A 112 6.51 -15.98 2.55
C PRO A 112 7.99 -16.38 2.41
N ARG A 113 8.80 -16.02 3.40
CA ARG A 113 10.15 -16.55 3.60
C ARG A 113 10.11 -17.57 4.74
N LYS A 114 10.60 -18.77 4.47
CA LYS A 114 10.56 -19.90 5.40
C LYS A 114 11.95 -20.21 5.93
N THR A 115 11.99 -20.60 7.21
CA THR A 115 13.15 -21.24 7.84
C THR A 115 12.67 -22.61 8.33
N GLY A 116 13.13 -23.68 7.68
CA GLY A 116 12.54 -25.01 7.84
C GLY A 116 11.06 -25.03 7.43
N ARG A 117 10.17 -25.48 8.31
CA ARG A 117 8.72 -25.54 8.06
C ARG A 117 7.97 -24.25 8.43
N MET A 118 8.59 -23.36 9.17
CA MET A 118 7.95 -22.14 9.68
C MET A 118 8.20 -20.95 8.75
N VAL A 119 7.19 -20.08 8.63
CA VAL A 119 7.35 -18.78 7.98
C VAL A 119 7.95 -17.82 9.00
N THR A 120 9.14 -17.30 8.71
CA THR A 120 9.91 -16.41 9.59
C THR A 120 9.90 -14.96 9.10
N GLY A 121 9.59 -14.76 7.83
CA GLY A 121 9.51 -13.43 7.23
C GLY A 121 8.70 -13.40 5.95
N VAL A 122 8.74 -12.27 5.28
CA VAL A 122 8.16 -12.09 3.95
C VAL A 122 9.12 -11.30 3.05
N ARG A 123 9.03 -11.57 1.75
CA ARG A 123 9.63 -10.75 0.71
C ARG A 123 8.55 -9.86 0.11
N LEU A 124 8.73 -8.55 0.20
CA LEU A 124 7.92 -7.57 -0.52
C LEU A 124 8.65 -7.19 -1.80
N SER A 125 8.03 -7.40 -2.95
CA SER A 125 8.53 -7.01 -4.26
C SER A 125 7.62 -5.96 -4.89
N TRP A 126 8.16 -5.05 -5.71
CA TRP A 126 7.41 -3.99 -6.39
C TRP A 126 7.92 -3.72 -7.80
N TRP A 127 7.02 -3.22 -8.66
CA TRP A 127 7.34 -2.88 -10.04
C TRP A 127 6.49 -1.71 -10.54
N ARG A 128 6.99 -1.03 -11.57
CA ARG A 128 6.19 -0.03 -12.30
C ARG A 128 5.23 -0.74 -13.23
N LYS A 129 3.97 -0.31 -13.24
CA LYS A 129 2.97 -0.79 -14.19
C LYS A 129 3.25 -0.25 -15.59
N SER A 130 2.84 -1.02 -16.58
CA SER A 130 2.73 -0.56 -17.97
C SER A 130 1.69 0.55 -18.09
N VAL A 131 1.71 1.27 -19.23
CA VAL A 131 0.74 2.34 -19.50
C VAL A 131 -0.70 1.81 -19.51
N GLY A 132 -0.92 0.59 -20.01
CA GLY A 132 -2.25 -0.06 -20.00
C GLY A 132 -2.75 -0.30 -18.57
N GLU A 133 -1.94 -0.94 -17.74
CA GLU A 133 -2.28 -1.21 -16.34
C GLU A 133 -2.48 0.08 -15.51
N MET A 134 -1.73 1.15 -15.81
CA MET A 134 -1.94 2.45 -15.18
C MET A 134 -3.28 3.08 -15.58
N LYS A 135 -3.68 2.97 -16.86
CA LYS A 135 -5.01 3.42 -17.33
C LYS A 135 -6.14 2.65 -16.66
N GLU A 136 -5.98 1.34 -16.47
CA GLU A 136 -6.98 0.51 -15.78
C GLU A 136 -7.12 0.89 -14.31
N ALA A 137 -6.01 1.12 -13.61
CA ALA A 137 -6.03 1.58 -12.22
C ALA A 137 -6.75 2.92 -12.09
N TYR A 138 -6.43 3.87 -12.99
CA TYR A 138 -7.09 5.17 -13.05
C TYR A 138 -8.59 5.07 -13.31
N ALA A 139 -9.00 4.18 -14.22
CA ALA A 139 -10.41 3.90 -14.48
C ALA A 139 -11.11 3.30 -13.24
N GLU A 140 -10.45 2.40 -12.51
CA GLU A 140 -11.03 1.75 -11.32
C GLU A 140 -11.20 2.71 -10.13
N ILE A 141 -10.32 3.72 -9.98
CA ILE A 141 -10.49 4.79 -8.99
C ILE A 141 -11.79 5.57 -9.26
N ARG A 142 -12.07 5.89 -10.53
CA ARG A 142 -13.24 6.66 -10.95
C ARG A 142 -14.54 5.87 -10.95
N ARG A 143 -14.47 4.54 -10.97
CA ARG A 143 -15.65 3.68 -10.89
C ARG A 143 -16.25 3.67 -9.48
N PRO A 144 -17.57 3.45 -9.35
CA PRO A 144 -18.21 3.26 -8.05
C PRO A 144 -17.55 2.14 -7.23
N ARG A 145 -17.45 2.36 -5.90
CA ARG A 145 -16.89 1.36 -4.97
C ARG A 145 -17.70 0.07 -4.93
N VAL A 146 -19.00 0.15 -5.23
CA VAL A 146 -19.89 -1.01 -5.29
C VAL A 146 -19.38 -2.00 -6.35
N GLY A 147 -19.23 -3.26 -5.95
CA GLY A 147 -18.71 -4.32 -6.83
C GLY A 147 -17.20 -4.28 -7.07
N ARG A 148 -16.46 -3.29 -6.55
CA ARG A 148 -14.98 -3.21 -6.72
C ARG A 148 -14.31 -4.50 -6.26
N LYS A 149 -14.66 -5.00 -5.09
CA LYS A 149 -14.10 -6.24 -4.54
C LYS A 149 -14.25 -7.42 -5.50
N ALA A 150 -15.38 -7.51 -6.20
CA ALA A 150 -15.62 -8.57 -7.18
C ALA A 150 -14.76 -8.37 -8.46
N ARG A 151 -14.65 -7.13 -8.96
CA ARG A 151 -13.82 -6.80 -10.14
C ARG A 151 -12.34 -7.00 -9.88
N VAL A 152 -11.83 -6.46 -8.77
CA VAL A 152 -10.42 -6.57 -8.37
C VAL A 152 -10.01 -8.03 -8.19
N ARG A 153 -10.87 -8.84 -7.55
CA ARG A 153 -10.59 -10.27 -7.37
C ARG A 153 -10.47 -11.01 -8.71
N LYS A 154 -11.30 -10.68 -9.70
CA LYS A 154 -11.23 -11.26 -11.06
C LYS A 154 -9.98 -10.80 -11.82
N SER A 155 -9.55 -9.56 -11.65
CA SER A 155 -8.37 -8.99 -12.33
C SER A 155 -7.05 -9.60 -11.85
N VAL A 156 -6.94 -9.95 -10.56
CA VAL A 156 -5.69 -10.50 -10.00
C VAL A 156 -5.40 -11.94 -10.44
N GLU A 157 -6.41 -12.68 -10.90
CA GLU A 157 -6.20 -14.01 -11.49
C GLU A 157 -5.42 -13.96 -12.82
N THR A 158 -5.23 -12.77 -13.42
CA THR A 158 -4.58 -12.59 -14.73
C THR A 158 -3.16 -11.97 -14.64
N VAL A 159 -2.66 -11.63 -13.45
CA VAL A 159 -1.36 -10.93 -13.33
C VAL A 159 -0.19 -11.92 -13.42
N THR A 160 0.37 -12.07 -14.62
CA THR A 160 1.66 -12.74 -14.87
C THR A 160 2.80 -11.79 -14.48
N ILE A 161 3.71 -12.23 -13.61
CA ILE A 161 4.86 -11.44 -13.16
C ILE A 161 5.92 -11.44 -14.27
N PRO A 162 6.31 -10.30 -14.86
CA PRO A 162 7.53 -10.24 -15.66
C PRO A 162 8.71 -10.25 -14.69
N HIS A 163 9.42 -11.38 -14.62
CA HIS A 163 10.73 -11.39 -13.98
C HIS A 163 11.74 -10.78 -14.95
N PRO A 164 12.51 -9.74 -14.58
CA PRO A 164 13.64 -9.33 -15.40
C PRO A 164 14.70 -10.44 -15.30
N LEU A 165 14.98 -11.10 -16.43
CA LEU A 165 16.15 -11.95 -16.55
C LEU A 165 17.37 -11.06 -16.37
N LEU A 166 18.12 -11.24 -15.28
CA LEU A 166 19.46 -10.68 -15.18
C LEU A 166 20.33 -11.44 -16.19
N PRO A 167 21.02 -10.76 -17.13
CA PRO A 167 22.05 -11.41 -17.93
C PRO A 167 23.22 -11.80 -17.01
N LEU A 168 23.74 -13.01 -17.23
CA LEU A 168 24.97 -13.53 -16.63
C LEU A 168 26.19 -12.72 -17.09
#